data_AF-A0A2I0UWW6-F1
#
_entry.id   AF-A0A2I0UWW6-F1
#
_cell.length_a   1.000
_cell.length_b   1.000
_cell.length_c   1.000
_cell.angle_alpha   90.00
_cell.angle_beta   90.00
_cell.angle_gamma   90.00
#
_symmetry.space_group_name_H-M   'P 1'
#
loop_
_entity.id
_entity.type
_entity.pdbx_description
1 polymer ?
#
loop_
_entity_poly.entity_id
_entity_poly.type
_entity_poly.pdbx_seq_one_letter_code
_entity_poly.pdbx_strand_id
1 'polypeptide(L)'
;MQSEKLRLRKIQRLAYEIMDEMHKDKDRTELHKLIPIIDNLSRAIGDLTDSVGKYSLDYVEEKVSNAHALLFSKEKVDIFY
;
A
#
# COMPACT_ATOMS: atom_id res chain seq x y z
N MET A 1 11.44 -5.80 18.77
CA MET A 1 12.16 -6.67 17.82
C MET A 1 11.33 -7.82 17.23
N GLN A 2 10.87 -8.83 18.00
CA GLN A 2 10.08 -9.95 17.42
C GLN A 2 8.72 -9.50 16.83
N SER A 3 8.01 -8.63 17.55
CA SER A 3 6.75 -8.04 17.08
C SER A 3 6.93 -7.21 15.80
N GLU A 4 7.95 -6.34 15.75
CA GLU A 4 8.27 -5.53 14.56
C GLU A 4 8.61 -6.40 13.34
N LYS A 5 9.36 -7.49 13.53
CA LYS A 5 9.67 -8.42 12.43
C LYS A 5 8.42 -9.10 11.87
N LEU A 6 7.45 -9.44 12.72
CA LEU A 6 6.18 -10.01 12.29
C LEU A 6 5.35 -8.99 11.50
N ARG A 7 5.30 -7.76 11.98
CA ARG A 7 4.65 -6.61 11.33
C ARG A 7 5.26 -6.32 9.95
N LEU A 8 6.59 -6.25 9.85
CA LEU A 8 7.30 -6.09 8.58
C LEU A 8 7.02 -7.23 7.60
N ARG A 9 6.92 -8.49 8.07
CA ARG A 9 6.52 -9.62 7.22
C ARG A 9 5.11 -9.47 6.68
N LYS A 10 4.18 -8.94 7.48
CA LYS A 10 2.82 -8.64 7.03
C LYS A 10 2.83 -7.56 5.94
N ILE A 11 3.55 -6.45 6.16
CA ILE A 11 3.75 -5.40 5.15
C ILE A 11 4.32 -5.98 3.85
N GLN A 12 5.38 -6.78 3.95
CA GLN A 12 6.01 -7.40 2.80
C GLN A 12 5.02 -8.30 2.03
N ARG A 13 4.22 -9.11 2.73
CA ARG A 13 3.20 -9.94 2.10
C ARG A 13 2.15 -9.12 1.35
N LEU A 14 1.64 -8.05 1.97
CA LEU A 14 0.65 -7.16 1.32
C LEU A 14 1.24 -6.49 0.08
N ALA A 15 2.51 -6.04 0.14
CA ALA A 15 3.18 -5.47 -1.02
C ALA A 15 3.33 -6.48 -2.17
N TYR A 16 3.61 -7.76 -1.88
CA TYR A 16 3.62 -8.82 -2.90
C TYR A 16 2.25 -9.06 -3.52
N GLU A 17 1.20 -9.12 -2.70
CA GLU A 17 -0.17 -9.30 -3.19
C GLU A 17 -0.60 -8.12 -4.09
N ILE A 18 -0.25 -6.89 -3.73
CA ILE A 18 -0.47 -5.70 -4.56
C ILE A 18 0.27 -5.82 -5.90
N MET A 19 1.54 -6.20 -5.88
CA MET A 19 2.35 -6.37 -7.09
C MET A 19 1.76 -7.43 -8.03
N ASP A 20 1.42 -8.60 -7.49
CA ASP A 20 0.83 -9.70 -8.26
C ASP A 20 -0.50 -9.27 -8.91
N GLU A 21 -1.34 -8.58 -8.15
CA GLU A 21 -2.64 -8.13 -8.63
C GLU A 21 -2.54 -7.01 -9.68
N MET A 22 -1.62 -6.06 -9.50
CA MET A 22 -1.33 -5.02 -10.51
C MET A 22 -0.68 -5.59 -11.79
N HIS A 23 -0.02 -6.75 -11.71
CA HIS A 23 0.61 -7.42 -12.86
C HIS A 23 -0.37 -8.26 -13.68
N LYS A 24 -1.54 -8.60 -13.12
CA LYS A 24 -2.60 -9.26 -13.89
C LYS A 24 -3.03 -8.30 -14.99
N ASP A 25 -3.13 -8.81 -16.22
CA ASP A 25 -3.54 -8.05 -17.41
C ASP A 25 -5.04 -7.73 -17.33
N LYS A 26 -5.39 -6.89 -16.36
CA LYS A 26 -6.71 -6.33 -16.13
C LYS A 26 -6.76 -5.01 -16.85
N ASP A 27 -7.91 -4.77 -17.47
CA ASP A 27 -8.22 -3.55 -18.18
C ASP A 27 -7.70 -2.33 -17.41
N ARG A 28 -6.70 -1.63 -17.98
CA ARG A 28 -6.06 -0.44 -17.38
C ARG A 28 -7.01 0.76 -17.24
N THR A 29 -8.31 0.54 -17.45
CA THR A 29 -9.39 1.53 -17.44
C THR A 29 -9.74 2.01 -16.02
N GLU A 30 -9.22 1.38 -14.96
CA GLU A 30 -9.41 1.83 -13.57
C GLU A 30 -8.29 2.75 -13.04
N LEU A 31 -7.74 3.64 -13.88
CA LEU A 31 -6.73 4.65 -13.52
C LEU A 31 -7.09 5.42 -12.24
N HIS A 32 -8.38 5.73 -12.03
CA HIS A 32 -8.88 6.42 -10.84
C HIS A 32 -8.64 5.64 -9.53
N LYS A 33 -8.60 4.31 -9.57
CA LYS A 33 -8.24 3.47 -8.40
C LYS A 33 -6.74 3.35 -8.22
N LEU A 34 -5.97 3.37 -9.32
CA LEU A 34 -4.51 3.25 -9.27
C LEU A 34 -3.84 4.46 -8.61
N ILE A 35 -4.36 5.68 -8.83
CA ILE A 35 -3.83 6.91 -8.24
C ILE A 35 -3.70 6.82 -6.71
N PRO A 36 -4.77 6.57 -5.93
CA PRO A 36 -4.68 6.49 -4.47
C PRO A 36 -3.87 5.28 -3.98
N ILE A 37 -3.80 4.19 -4.74
CA ILE A 37 -2.93 3.04 -4.42
C ILE A 37 -1.45 3.46 -4.51
N ILE A 38 -1.05 4.08 -5.62
CA ILE A 38 0.32 4.56 -5.85
C ILE A 38 0.72 5.62 -4.82
N ASP A 39 -0.19 6.53 -4.49
CA ASP A 39 0.02 7.58 -3.47
C ASP A 39 0.31 6.97 -2.09
N ASN A 40 -0.49 5.99 -1.65
CA ASN A 40 -0.25 5.27 -0.40
C ASN A 40 1.12 4.55 -0.40
N LEU A 41 1.45 3.83 -1.47
CA LEU A 41 2.74 3.14 -1.58
C LEU A 41 3.93 4.12 -1.55
N SER A 42 3.81 5.26 -2.23
CA SER A 42 4.86 6.28 -2.28
C SER A 42 5.12 6.87 -0.91
N ARG A 43 4.07 7.14 -0.12
CA ARG A 43 4.21 7.60 1.27
C ARG A 43 4.85 6.56 2.19
N ALA A 44 4.51 5.28 2.03
CA ALA A 44 5.15 4.21 2.78
C ALA A 44 6.65 4.12 2.52
N ILE A 45 7.08 4.25 1.25
CA ILE A 45 8.50 4.29 0.88
C ILE A 45 9.18 5.54 1.43
N GLY A 46 8.53 6.71 1.30
CA GLY A 46 9.04 7.97 1.84
C GLY A 46 9.32 7.87 3.34
N ASP A 47 8.41 7.28 4.11
CA ASP A 47 8.59 7.07 5.54
C ASP A 47 9.72 6.09 5.85
N LEU A 48 9.79 4.95 5.13
CA LEU A 48 10.88 3.97 5.28
C LEU A 48 12.27 4.51 4.91
N THR A 49 12.33 5.54 4.06
CA THR A 49 13.57 6.16 3.58
C THR A 49 13.94 7.43 4.34
N ASP A 50 13.20 7.76 5.42
CA ASP A 50 13.49 8.92 6.25
C ASP A 50 14.91 8.84 6.85
N SER A 51 15.81 9.62 6.25
CA SER A 51 17.21 9.74 6.65
C SER A 51 17.42 10.37 8.04
N VAL A 52 16.38 10.98 8.60
CA VAL A 52 16.40 11.64 9.92
C VAL A 52 15.96 10.68 11.05
N GLY A 53 15.53 9.47 10.69
CA GLY A 53 15.81 8.29 11.51
C GLY A 53 14.70 7.78 12.42
N LYS A 54 13.42 8.07 12.16
CA LYS A 54 12.31 7.34 12.82
C LYS A 54 11.13 7.13 11.88
N TYR A 55 11.29 6.20 10.94
CA TYR A 55 10.14 5.66 10.22
C TYR A 55 9.13 5.09 11.23
N SER A 56 7.85 5.28 10.94
CA SER A 56 6.75 4.81 11.76
C SER A 56 6.18 3.53 11.17
N LEU A 57 6.40 2.42 11.87
CA LEU A 57 5.83 1.14 11.45
C LEU A 57 4.30 1.17 11.40
N ASP A 58 3.66 1.96 12.27
CA ASP A 58 2.20 2.17 12.26
C ASP A 58 1.76 2.88 10.97
N TYR A 59 2.52 3.90 10.54
CA TYR A 59 2.24 4.65 9.32
C TYR A 59 2.44 3.80 8.06
N VAL A 60 3.56 3.05 8.00
CA VAL A 60 3.84 2.13 6.89
C VAL A 60 2.77 1.06 6.78
N GLU A 61 2.36 0.47 7.91
CA GLU A 61 1.27 -0.52 7.93
C GLU A 61 -0.05 0.07 7.44
N GLU A 62 -0.41 1.27 7.87
CA GLU A 62 -1.64 1.95 7.46
C GLU A 62 -1.64 2.15 5.93
N LYS A 63 -0.57 2.74 5.38
CA LYS A 63 -0.52 3.05 3.94
C LYS A 63 -0.52 1.79 3.08
N VAL A 64 0.26 0.77 3.43
CA VAL A 64 0.26 -0.48 2.67
C VAL A 64 -1.07 -1.23 2.80
N SER A 65 -1.72 -1.19 3.97
CA SER A 65 -3.05 -1.78 4.14
C SER A 65 -4.13 -1.05 3.34
N ASN A 66 -4.08 0.29 3.27
CA ASN A 66 -5.00 1.08 2.46
C ASN A 66 -4.83 0.80 0.96
N ALA A 67 -3.58 0.75 0.48
CA ALA A 67 -3.27 0.40 -0.90
C ALA A 67 -3.82 -0.98 -1.26
N HIS A 68 -3.63 -1.95 -0.37
CA HIS A 68 -4.18 -3.29 -0.53
C HIS A 68 -5.72 -3.27 -0.57
N ALA A 69 -6.36 -2.67 0.44
CA ALA A 69 -7.82 -2.61 0.52
C ALA A 69 -8.45 -1.99 -0.73
N LEU A 70 -7.88 -0.88 -1.25
CA LEU A 70 -8.36 -0.22 -2.46
C LEU A 70 -8.28 -1.14 -3.70
N LEU A 71 -7.16 -1.87 -3.85
CA LEU A 71 -6.93 -2.73 -5.00
C LEU A 71 -7.83 -3.98 -5.00
N PHE A 72 -8.10 -4.53 -3.81
CA PHE A 72 -8.88 -5.75 -3.64
C PHE A 72 -10.36 -5.50 -3.33
N SER A 73 -10.76 -4.25 -3.07
CA SER A 73 -12.18 -3.90 -2.90
C SER A 73 -12.95 -4.03 -4.22
N LYS A 74 -14.13 -4.65 -4.15
CA LYS A 74 -15.06 -4.78 -5.29
C LYS A 74 -15.95 -3.56 -5.48
N GLU A 75 -15.92 -2.61 -4.54
CA GLU A 75 -16.76 -1.41 -4.57
C GLU A 75 -16.04 -0.26 -5.29
N LYS A 76 -16.80 0.52 -6.07
CA LYS A 76 -16.30 1.78 -6.62
C LYS A 76 -16.08 2.73 -5.45
N VAL A 77 -14.85 3.15 -5.26
CA VAL A 77 -14.52 4.20 -4.29
C VAL A 77 -15.11 5.49 -4.84
N ASP A 78 -16.23 5.95 -4.26
CA ASP A 78 -16.72 7.31 -4.47
C ASP A 78 -15.76 8.24 -3.73
N ILE A 79 -14.85 8.84 -4.50
CA ILE A 79 -13.89 9.82 -4.01
C ILE A 79 -14.65 11.15 -3.91
N PHE A 80 -15.03 11.56 -2.69
CA PHE A 80 -15.45 12.94 -2.45
C PHE A 80 -14.19 13.83 -2.47
N TYR A 81 -14.17 14.77 -3.42
CA TYR A 81 -13.16 15.82 -3.56
C TYR A 81 -13.28 16.89 -2.49
#